data_AF-A0A2V2EGH8-F1
#
_entry.id   AF-A0A2V2EGH8-F1
#
_cell.length_a   1.000
_cell.length_b   1.000
_cell.length_c   1.000
_cell.angle_alpha   90.00
_cell.angle_beta   90.00
_cell.angle_gamma   90.00
#
_symmetry.space_group_name_H-M   'P 1'
#
loop_
_entity.id
_entity.type
_entity.pdbx_description
1 polymer ?
#
loop_
_entity_poly.entity_id
_entity_poly.type
_entity_poly.pdbx_seq_one_letter_code
_entity_poly.pdbx_strand_id
1 'polypeptide(L)'
;MKTNVVKALIKMVCMSGIKVNEMYNQNGRAQTVNDAVFEYIKDCFCDTIRERSDERRATKISANLENFGVNPLFKIQDGDEVYVNIINSREENVCLAEPVKASDNALYITVSINDIGISGIYIIYGSDYSLYESGTDIKNPKMAIKEITDFNAGGKYEVIALINDEKYSAFHMQNRLEAETLAQMGRGLKLETVTLKNGKTAKLYTADIG
;
A
#
# COMPACT_ATOMS: atom_id res chain seq x y z
N MET A 1 -1.54 3.92 18.18
CA MET A 1 -0.58 3.26 17.27
C MET A 1 0.30 4.33 16.62
N LYS A 2 1.64 4.18 16.65
CA LYS A 2 2.58 5.20 16.11
C LYS A 2 2.61 5.24 14.57
N THR A 3 2.34 4.10 13.94
CA THR A 3 2.07 3.97 12.51
C THR A 3 0.72 3.30 12.25
N ASN A 4 0.17 3.48 11.07
CA ASN A 4 -0.96 2.72 10.53
C ASN A 4 -1.00 2.86 9.00
N VAL A 5 -1.94 2.15 8.36
CA VAL A 5 -2.09 2.13 6.90
C VAL A 5 -2.36 3.52 6.31
N VAL A 6 -3.18 4.36 6.96
CA VAL A 6 -3.47 5.72 6.46
C VAL A 6 -2.21 6.58 6.43
N LYS A 7 -1.37 6.51 7.47
CA LYS A 7 -0.11 7.25 7.51
C LYS A 7 0.84 6.78 6.42
N ALA A 8 0.95 5.46 6.20
CA ALA A 8 1.75 4.90 5.13
C ALA A 8 1.25 5.34 3.74
N LEU A 9 -0.07 5.35 3.51
CA LEU A 9 -0.70 5.83 2.28
C LEU A 9 -0.35 7.29 1.98
N ILE A 10 -0.45 8.18 2.98
CA ILE A 10 -0.05 9.58 2.82
C ILE A 10 1.41 9.67 2.36
N LYS A 11 2.30 8.85 2.92
CA LYS A 11 3.72 8.82 2.49
C LYS A 11 3.87 8.33 1.07
N MET A 12 3.15 7.28 0.67
CA MET A 12 3.18 6.78 -0.71
C MET A 12 2.73 7.86 -1.71
N VAL A 13 1.69 8.63 -1.37
CA VAL A 13 1.20 9.72 -2.21
C VAL A 13 2.20 10.89 -2.25
N CYS A 14 2.70 11.33 -1.10
CA CYS A 14 3.56 12.51 -1.02
C CYS A 14 5.02 12.28 -1.42
N MET A 15 5.47 11.03 -1.48
CA MET A 15 6.87 10.67 -1.69
C MET A 15 7.01 9.59 -2.78
N SER A 16 6.73 9.96 -4.03
CA SER A 16 6.66 9.03 -5.16
C SER A 16 7.84 8.05 -5.25
N GLY A 17 7.53 6.76 -5.47
CA GLY A 17 8.49 5.68 -5.66
C GLY A 17 9.05 5.52 -7.09
N ILE A 18 8.86 6.51 -7.99
CA ILE A 18 9.23 6.41 -9.42
C ILE A 18 10.70 6.03 -9.62
N LYS A 19 11.59 6.52 -8.75
CA LYS A 19 13.04 6.26 -8.79
C LYS A 19 13.53 5.48 -7.58
N VAL A 20 12.68 4.60 -7.04
CA VAL A 20 12.98 3.88 -5.79
C VAL A 20 14.30 3.11 -5.89
N ASN A 21 14.58 2.50 -7.04
CA ASN A 21 15.79 1.70 -7.23
C ASN A 21 17.04 2.58 -7.11
N GLU A 22 17.07 3.72 -7.81
CA GLU A 22 18.17 4.70 -7.72
C GLU A 22 18.38 5.15 -6.26
N MET A 23 17.30 5.53 -5.57
CA MET A 23 17.35 6.08 -4.21
C MET A 23 17.88 5.08 -3.17
N TYR A 24 17.47 3.81 -3.25
CA TYR A 24 17.90 2.79 -2.27
C TYR A 24 19.26 2.18 -2.60
N ASN A 25 19.64 2.05 -3.88
CA ASN A 25 20.99 1.64 -4.26
C ASN A 25 22.06 2.64 -3.82
N GLN A 26 21.82 3.95 -4.00
CA GLN A 26 22.76 5.00 -3.60
C GLN A 26 23.10 4.98 -2.10
N ASN A 27 22.16 4.49 -1.28
CA ASN A 27 22.33 4.37 0.17
C ASN A 27 22.75 2.96 0.61
N GLY A 28 23.07 2.05 -0.33
CA GLY A 28 23.48 0.67 -0.03
C GLY A 28 22.39 -0.20 0.58
N ARG A 29 21.10 0.17 0.45
CA ARG A 29 19.97 -0.50 1.10
C ARG A 29 19.28 -1.56 0.23
N ALA A 30 19.50 -1.51 -1.08
CA ALA A 30 18.95 -2.43 -2.06
C ALA A 30 20.03 -2.76 -3.09
N GLN A 31 19.87 -3.88 -3.80
CA GLN A 31 20.67 -4.25 -4.97
C GLN A 31 19.80 -4.39 -6.22
N THR A 32 18.52 -4.74 -6.03
CA THR A 32 17.52 -4.86 -7.09
C THR A 32 16.35 -3.91 -6.88
N VAL A 33 15.54 -3.69 -7.95
CA VAL A 33 14.28 -2.93 -7.86
C VAL A 33 13.35 -3.57 -6.83
N ASN A 34 13.30 -4.91 -6.77
CA ASN A 34 12.42 -5.63 -5.84
C ASN A 34 12.83 -5.38 -4.39
N ASP A 35 14.12 -5.44 -4.08
CA ASP A 35 14.61 -5.10 -2.73
C ASP A 35 14.26 -3.65 -2.37
N ALA A 36 14.46 -2.73 -3.32
CA ALA A 36 14.15 -1.31 -3.13
C ALA A 36 12.66 -1.08 -2.86
N VAL A 37 11.76 -1.82 -3.52
CA VAL A 37 10.33 -1.79 -3.25
C VAL A 37 10.03 -2.24 -1.82
N PHE A 38 10.58 -3.37 -1.37
CA PHE A 38 10.32 -3.84 0.00
C PHE A 38 10.84 -2.86 1.05
N GLU A 39 12.02 -2.26 0.85
CA GLU A 39 12.55 -1.23 1.74
C GLU A 39 11.68 0.04 1.73
N TYR A 40 11.21 0.47 0.56
CA TYR A 40 10.32 1.61 0.42
C TYR A 40 8.98 1.42 1.13
N ILE A 41 8.35 0.25 0.98
CA ILE A 41 7.10 -0.05 1.69
C ILE A 41 7.35 0.00 3.20
N LYS A 42 8.39 -0.68 3.72
CA LYS A 42 8.75 -0.61 5.15
C LYS A 42 8.95 0.83 5.62
N ASP A 43 9.62 1.65 4.81
CA ASP A 43 9.90 3.04 5.14
C ASP A 43 8.68 3.97 5.09
N CYS A 44 7.70 3.68 4.23
CA CYS A 44 6.41 4.36 4.25
C CYS A 44 5.70 4.13 5.59
N PHE A 45 5.72 2.89 6.10
CA PHE A 45 5.15 2.56 7.41
C PHE A 45 5.97 3.13 8.58
N CYS A 46 7.27 3.35 8.44
CA CYS A 46 8.12 3.78 9.57
C CYS A 46 8.50 5.27 9.55
N ASP A 47 8.08 6.03 8.53
CA ASP A 47 8.50 7.42 8.29
C ASP A 47 10.03 7.55 8.22
N THR A 48 10.64 6.68 7.42
CA THR A 48 12.10 6.53 7.29
C THR A 48 12.64 6.66 5.88
N ILE A 49 11.82 7.02 4.89
CA ILE A 49 12.23 7.12 3.47
C ILE A 49 13.44 8.05 3.29
N ARG A 50 13.48 9.15 4.06
CA ARG A 50 14.58 10.15 4.05
C ARG A 50 15.56 10.01 5.22
N GLU A 51 15.41 8.97 6.06
CA GLU A 51 16.30 8.75 7.19
C GLU A 51 17.67 8.32 6.68
N ARG A 52 18.71 9.08 7.02
CA ARG A 52 20.10 8.82 6.57
C ARG A 52 20.91 8.02 7.58
N SER A 53 20.49 8.01 8.84
CA SER A 53 21.12 7.20 9.87
C SER A 53 20.48 5.81 9.89
N ASP A 54 21.27 4.79 9.56
CA ASP A 54 20.77 3.40 9.58
C ASP A 54 20.37 2.95 10.98
N GLU A 55 21.06 3.44 12.03
CA GLU A 55 20.69 3.20 13.43
C GLU A 55 19.32 3.79 13.78
N ARG A 56 19.06 5.04 13.40
CA ARG A 56 17.75 5.68 13.61
C ARG A 56 16.65 4.99 12.82
N ARG A 57 16.95 4.59 11.58
CA ARG A 57 16.03 3.84 10.73
C ARG A 57 15.68 2.51 11.39
N ALA A 58 16.68 1.74 11.82
CA ALA A 58 16.49 0.45 12.49
C ALA A 58 15.65 0.60 13.77
N THR A 59 15.90 1.64 14.57
CA THR A 59 15.12 1.96 15.78
C THR A 59 13.65 2.25 15.46
N LYS A 60 13.37 3.01 14.41
CA LYS A 60 11.99 3.29 13.98
C LYS A 60 11.31 2.05 13.41
N ILE A 61 12.02 1.22 12.67
CA ILE A 61 11.50 -0.03 12.13
C ILE A 61 11.12 -0.97 13.28
N SER A 62 12.01 -1.23 14.23
CA SER A 62 11.74 -2.12 15.36
C SER A 62 10.70 -1.57 16.35
N ALA A 63 10.45 -0.26 16.34
CA ALA A 63 9.40 0.38 17.15
C ALA A 63 8.02 0.40 16.48
N ASN A 64 7.88 -0.10 15.24
CA ASN A 64 6.62 -0.06 14.50
C ASN A 64 6.28 -1.38 13.81
N LEU A 65 7.27 -2.19 13.45
CA LEU A 65 7.12 -3.43 12.69
C LEU A 65 7.69 -4.62 13.46
N GLU A 66 7.09 -5.78 13.26
CA GLU A 66 7.46 -7.07 13.85
C GLU A 66 7.23 -8.21 12.84
N ASN A 67 7.64 -9.43 13.18
CA ASN A 67 7.35 -10.66 12.43
C ASN A 67 7.65 -10.55 10.92
N PHE A 68 8.89 -10.19 10.58
CA PHE A 68 9.34 -10.11 9.18
C PHE A 68 9.37 -11.49 8.53
N GLY A 69 8.96 -11.56 7.27
CA GLY A 69 8.89 -12.80 6.51
C GLY A 69 8.75 -12.54 5.01
N VAL A 70 8.35 -13.58 4.27
CA VAL A 70 8.02 -13.46 2.85
C VAL A 70 6.52 -13.22 2.67
N ASN A 71 5.67 -13.95 3.41
CA ASN A 71 4.22 -13.82 3.40
C ASN A 71 3.67 -14.11 4.82
N PRO A 72 3.42 -13.08 5.65
CA PRO A 72 3.52 -11.64 5.37
C PRO A 72 4.97 -11.15 5.26
N LEU A 73 5.17 -9.99 4.62
CA LEU A 73 6.46 -9.29 4.57
C LEU A 73 6.86 -8.79 5.96
N PHE A 74 5.90 -8.21 6.68
CA PHE A 74 6.00 -7.82 8.08
C PHE A 74 4.59 -7.69 8.68
N LYS A 75 4.52 -7.57 10.00
CA LYS A 75 3.33 -7.18 10.73
C LYS A 75 3.55 -5.82 11.39
N ILE A 76 2.54 -4.96 11.38
CA ILE A 76 2.54 -3.72 12.15
C ILE A 76 2.35 -4.09 13.63
N GLN A 77 3.13 -3.51 14.54
CA GLN A 77 2.98 -3.78 15.98
C GLN A 77 1.53 -3.58 16.44
N ASP A 78 0.95 -4.62 17.04
CA ASP A 78 -0.46 -4.71 17.44
C ASP A 78 -1.48 -4.41 16.32
N GLY A 79 -1.10 -4.67 15.06
CA GLY A 79 -1.90 -4.30 13.89
C GLY A 79 -1.85 -5.33 12.76
N ASP A 80 -1.91 -4.81 11.54
CA ASP A 80 -2.14 -5.60 10.33
C ASP A 80 -0.89 -6.38 9.88
N GLU A 81 -1.11 -7.59 9.36
CA GLU A 81 -0.15 -8.35 8.56
C GLU A 81 -0.11 -7.74 7.15
N VAL A 82 1.09 -7.42 6.64
CA VAL A 82 1.27 -6.77 5.34
C VAL A 82 1.88 -7.74 4.34
N TYR A 83 1.14 -8.03 3.29
CA TYR A 83 1.53 -8.87 2.16
C TYR A 83 1.90 -7.97 0.99
N VAL A 84 3.08 -8.16 0.41
CA VAL A 84 3.56 -7.34 -0.72
C VAL A 84 3.89 -8.24 -1.90
N ASN A 85 3.22 -8.00 -3.02
CA ASN A 85 3.51 -8.66 -4.29
C ASN A 85 4.01 -7.64 -5.31
N ILE A 86 4.96 -8.04 -6.16
CA ILE A 86 5.55 -7.18 -7.18
C ILE A 86 5.17 -7.74 -8.56
N ILE A 87 4.66 -6.87 -9.43
CA ILE A 87 4.25 -7.22 -10.81
C ILE A 87 4.91 -6.27 -11.82
N ASN A 88 5.07 -6.72 -13.06
CA ASN A 88 5.75 -5.97 -14.12
C ASN A 88 4.78 -5.24 -15.05
N SER A 89 3.48 -5.55 -14.96
CA SER A 89 2.41 -4.85 -15.68
C SER A 89 1.22 -4.60 -14.76
N ARG A 90 0.50 -3.50 -14.95
CA ARG A 90 -0.64 -3.12 -14.10
C ARG A 90 -1.83 -4.07 -14.21
N GLU A 91 -1.89 -4.85 -15.28
CA GLU A 91 -2.97 -5.80 -15.57
C GLU A 91 -2.52 -7.26 -15.34
N GLU A 92 -1.37 -7.47 -14.70
CA GLU A 92 -0.87 -8.81 -14.36
C GLU A 92 -1.60 -9.37 -13.14
N ASN A 93 -1.96 -10.66 -13.17
CA ASN A 93 -2.42 -11.35 -11.97
C ASN A 93 -1.32 -11.42 -10.90
N VAL A 94 -1.72 -11.71 -9.67
CA VAL A 94 -0.80 -12.01 -8.58
C VAL A 94 -0.93 -13.49 -8.25
N CYS A 95 0.23 -14.15 -8.13
CA CYS A 95 0.33 -15.52 -7.62
C CYS A 95 0.71 -15.49 -6.14
N LEU A 96 -0.25 -15.74 -5.26
CA LEU A 96 -0.05 -15.85 -3.82
C LEU A 96 0.45 -17.24 -3.43
N ALA A 97 1.25 -17.30 -2.35
CA ALA A 97 1.70 -18.57 -1.77
C ALA A 97 0.56 -19.37 -1.10
N GLU A 98 -0.44 -18.65 -0.58
CA GLU A 98 -1.65 -19.21 0.03
C GLU A 98 -2.85 -18.42 -0.48
N PRO A 99 -4.06 -19.01 -0.49
CA PRO A 99 -5.27 -18.28 -0.84
C PRO A 99 -5.46 -17.00 -0.03
N VAL A 100 -6.13 -16.01 -0.63
CA VAL A 100 -6.48 -14.75 0.05
C VAL A 100 -7.17 -15.04 1.39
N LYS A 101 -6.64 -14.47 2.47
CA LYS A 101 -7.21 -14.57 3.81
C LYS A 101 -8.38 -13.59 3.91
N ALA A 102 -9.59 -14.10 4.16
CA ALA A 102 -10.76 -13.29 4.47
C ALA A 102 -10.64 -12.65 5.87
N SER A 103 -9.78 -11.64 6.00
CA SER A 103 -9.38 -11.04 7.27
C SER A 103 -9.25 -9.52 7.17
N ASP A 104 -9.81 -8.81 8.15
CA ASP A 104 -9.65 -7.35 8.30
C ASP A 104 -8.25 -6.95 8.80
N ASN A 105 -7.40 -7.92 9.16
CA ASN A 105 -6.02 -7.69 9.60
C ASN A 105 -4.98 -8.14 8.56
N ALA A 106 -5.41 -8.61 7.39
CA ALA A 106 -4.50 -8.95 6.28
C ALA A 106 -4.58 -7.85 5.21
N LEU A 107 -3.50 -7.07 5.07
CA LEU A 107 -3.38 -6.01 4.07
C LEU A 107 -2.61 -6.53 2.86
N TYR A 108 -3.24 -6.55 1.70
CA TYR A 108 -2.61 -6.94 0.45
C TYR A 108 -2.19 -5.68 -0.32
N ILE A 109 -0.89 -5.58 -0.58
CA ILE A 109 -0.27 -4.53 -1.39
C ILE A 109 0.29 -5.18 -2.64
N THR A 110 -0.09 -4.67 -3.80
CA THR A 110 0.58 -5.00 -5.06
C THR A 110 1.28 -3.77 -5.61
N VAL A 111 2.55 -3.95 -5.95
CA VAL A 111 3.40 -2.91 -6.49
C VAL A 111 3.72 -3.23 -7.94
N SER A 112 3.28 -2.38 -8.87
CA SER A 112 3.69 -2.47 -10.27
C SER A 112 4.98 -1.69 -10.47
N ILE A 113 5.97 -2.32 -11.10
CA ILE A 113 7.29 -1.73 -11.36
C ILE A 113 7.57 -1.59 -12.85
N ASN A 114 8.58 -0.78 -13.16
CA ASN A 114 9.28 -0.72 -14.44
C ASN A 114 10.80 -0.68 -14.16
N ASP A 115 11.61 -0.45 -15.19
CA ASP A 115 13.08 -0.47 -15.08
C ASP A 115 13.65 0.57 -14.09
N ILE A 116 12.93 1.65 -13.81
CA ILE A 116 13.41 2.78 -13.01
C ILE A 116 12.89 2.70 -11.56
N GLY A 117 11.70 2.15 -11.36
CA GLY A 117 11.11 2.01 -10.03
C GLY A 117 9.62 1.70 -10.05
N ILE A 118 8.87 2.29 -9.12
CA ILE A 118 7.45 2.00 -8.93
C ILE A 118 6.62 2.81 -9.92
N SER A 119 5.75 2.12 -10.65
CA SER A 119 4.73 2.73 -11.51
C SER A 119 3.34 2.75 -10.87
N GLY A 120 3.07 1.87 -9.91
CA GLY A 120 1.79 1.84 -9.21
C GLY A 120 1.81 1.06 -7.89
N ILE A 121 0.98 1.48 -6.93
CA ILE A 121 0.76 0.78 -5.64
C ILE A 121 -0.73 0.60 -5.42
N TYR A 122 -1.16 -0.64 -5.19
CA TYR A 122 -2.57 -1.01 -5.09
C TYR A 122 -2.82 -1.75 -3.78
N ILE A 123 -3.77 -1.29 -2.98
CA ILE A 123 -3.96 -1.78 -1.61
C ILE A 123 -5.42 -2.17 -1.35
N ILE A 124 -5.62 -3.35 -0.77
CA ILE A 124 -6.93 -3.83 -0.36
C ILE A 124 -6.81 -4.73 0.87
N TYR A 125 -7.80 -4.71 1.76
CA TYR A 125 -7.88 -5.65 2.88
C TYR A 125 -8.42 -7.01 2.43
N GLY A 126 -7.96 -8.09 3.05
CA GLY A 126 -8.33 -9.45 2.69
C GLY A 126 -9.82 -9.73 2.86
N SER A 127 -10.48 -9.13 3.85
CA SER A 127 -11.94 -9.19 4.04
C SER A 127 -12.73 -8.67 2.84
N ASP A 128 -12.26 -7.60 2.21
CA ASP A 128 -12.88 -7.04 1.00
C ASP A 128 -12.39 -7.79 -0.25
N TYR A 129 -11.10 -8.14 -0.32
CA TYR A 129 -10.50 -8.78 -1.48
C TYR A 129 -11.07 -10.17 -1.75
N SER A 130 -11.31 -10.95 -0.70
CA SER A 130 -11.87 -12.30 -0.75
C SER A 130 -13.34 -12.35 -1.23
N LEU A 131 -14.02 -11.20 -1.32
CA LEU A 131 -15.36 -11.11 -1.92
C LEU A 131 -15.32 -11.22 -3.45
N TYR A 132 -14.17 -10.95 -4.07
CA TYR A 132 -14.01 -10.85 -5.52
C TYR A 132 -13.06 -11.90 -6.07
N GLU A 133 -12.05 -12.27 -5.28
CA GLU A 133 -10.99 -13.17 -5.70
C GLU A 133 -10.87 -14.34 -4.71
N SER A 134 -10.57 -15.53 -5.25
CA SER A 134 -10.39 -16.75 -4.44
C SER A 134 -9.30 -17.63 -5.04
N GLY A 135 -8.60 -18.38 -4.19
CA GLY A 135 -7.44 -19.17 -4.62
C GLY A 135 -6.14 -18.37 -4.65
N THR A 136 -5.16 -18.88 -5.38
CA THR A 136 -3.77 -18.39 -5.36
C THR A 136 -3.38 -17.61 -6.61
N ASP A 137 -3.99 -17.86 -7.77
CA ASP A 137 -3.82 -17.05 -8.98
C ASP A 137 -5.06 -16.17 -9.12
N ILE A 138 -4.88 -14.89 -8.83
CA ILE A 138 -5.98 -13.94 -8.65
C ILE A 138 -5.68 -12.63 -9.36
N LYS A 139 -6.74 -11.88 -9.69
CA LYS A 139 -6.56 -10.51 -10.18
C LYS A 139 -5.88 -9.68 -9.11
N ASN A 140 -4.94 -8.84 -9.50
CA ASN A 140 -4.30 -7.93 -8.56
C ASN A 140 -5.30 -6.90 -7.98
N PRO A 141 -4.97 -6.23 -6.86
CA PRO A 141 -5.85 -5.25 -6.23
C PRO A 141 -6.30 -4.09 -7.15
N LYS A 142 -5.49 -3.62 -8.12
CA LYS A 142 -5.95 -2.61 -9.09
C LYS A 142 -7.13 -3.13 -9.88
N MET A 143 -6.98 -4.31 -10.47
CA MET A 143 -8.01 -4.93 -11.30
C MET A 143 -9.27 -5.21 -10.48
N ALA A 144 -9.12 -5.72 -9.26
CA ALA A 144 -10.25 -5.95 -8.35
C ALA A 144 -10.97 -4.63 -7.99
N ILE A 145 -10.24 -3.57 -7.63
CA ILE A 145 -10.82 -2.26 -7.29
C ILE A 145 -11.50 -1.61 -8.50
N LYS A 146 -10.94 -1.76 -9.70
CA LYS A 146 -11.54 -1.26 -10.94
C LYS A 146 -12.92 -1.86 -11.19
N GLU A 147 -13.11 -3.16 -10.95
CA GLU A 147 -14.42 -3.81 -11.07
C GLU A 147 -15.46 -3.34 -10.03
N ILE A 148 -14.99 -2.74 -8.93
CA ILE A 148 -15.85 -2.25 -7.85
C ILE A 148 -16.25 -0.79 -8.08
N THR A 149 -15.33 0.01 -8.62
CA THR A 149 -15.41 1.48 -8.57
C THR A 149 -15.43 2.14 -9.95
N ASP A 150 -15.21 1.38 -11.02
CA ASP A 150 -14.94 1.87 -12.39
C ASP A 150 -13.74 2.84 -12.49
N PHE A 151 -12.96 2.99 -11.42
CA PHE A 151 -11.79 3.86 -11.40
C PHE A 151 -10.69 3.29 -12.29
N ASN A 152 -10.13 4.14 -13.15
CA ASN A 152 -9.01 3.81 -14.00
C ASN A 152 -7.97 4.93 -13.98
N ALA A 153 -6.80 4.65 -13.43
CA ALA A 153 -5.62 5.52 -13.49
C ALA A 153 -4.56 4.91 -14.42
N GLY A 154 -3.74 5.80 -14.96
CA GLY A 154 -2.77 5.48 -16.00
C GLY A 154 -1.51 6.34 -15.99
N GLY A 155 -1.34 7.27 -15.04
CA GLY A 155 -0.17 8.16 -15.01
C GLY A 155 1.14 7.44 -14.69
N LYS A 156 2.24 8.18 -14.61
CA LYS A 156 3.58 7.63 -14.37
C LYS A 156 3.74 6.99 -12.99
N TYR A 157 2.97 7.45 -12.02
CA TYR A 157 2.91 6.90 -10.67
C TYR A 157 1.49 7.03 -10.12
N GLU A 158 0.90 5.91 -9.72
CA GLU A 158 -0.42 5.88 -9.12
C GLU A 158 -0.44 5.15 -7.78
N VAL A 159 -1.28 5.60 -6.86
CA VAL A 159 -1.58 4.92 -5.60
C VAL A 159 -3.08 4.77 -5.52
N ILE A 160 -3.56 3.53 -5.38
CA ILE A 160 -4.98 3.20 -5.24
C ILE A 160 -5.14 2.35 -4.00
N ALA A 161 -6.05 2.73 -3.10
CA ALA A 161 -6.39 1.88 -1.96
C ALA A 161 -7.88 1.88 -1.68
N LEU A 162 -8.42 0.70 -1.38
CA LEU A 162 -9.80 0.51 -0.97
C LEU A 162 -9.82 0.03 0.49
N ILE A 163 -10.49 0.79 1.35
CA ILE A 163 -10.57 0.52 2.79
C ILE A 163 -12.04 0.63 3.20
N ASN A 164 -12.67 -0.45 3.65
CA ASN A 164 -14.04 -0.39 4.15
C ASN A 164 -14.18 0.60 5.32
N ASP A 165 -15.37 1.20 5.46
CA ASP A 165 -15.60 2.27 6.43
C ASP A 165 -15.43 1.81 7.88
N GLU A 166 -15.73 0.55 8.19
CA GLU A 166 -15.52 -0.04 9.52
C GLU A 166 -14.03 0.01 9.88
N LYS A 167 -13.16 -0.53 9.01
CA LYS A 167 -11.71 -0.50 9.19
C LYS A 167 -11.16 0.92 9.16
N TYR A 168 -11.67 1.75 8.24
CA TYR A 168 -11.27 3.14 8.14
C TYR A 168 -11.52 3.87 9.45
N SER A 169 -12.72 3.77 10.00
CA SER A 169 -13.12 4.47 11.23
C SER A 169 -12.27 4.07 12.45
N ALA A 170 -11.75 2.85 12.47
CA ALA A 170 -10.90 2.32 13.54
C ALA A 170 -9.47 2.91 13.52
N PHE A 171 -9.03 3.53 12.43
CA PHE A 171 -7.71 4.17 12.41
C PHE A 171 -7.67 5.43 13.28
N HIS A 172 -6.47 5.71 13.77
CA HIS A 172 -6.17 6.90 14.57
C HIS A 172 -6.71 8.17 13.90
N MET A 173 -7.56 8.89 14.64
CA MET A 173 -8.33 10.04 14.13
C MET A 173 -7.46 11.08 13.44
N GLN A 174 -6.29 11.41 14.01
CA GLN A 174 -5.40 12.41 13.44
C GLN A 174 -4.89 12.03 12.04
N ASN A 175 -4.63 10.74 11.78
CA ASN A 175 -4.14 10.29 10.49
C ASN A 175 -5.26 10.35 9.43
N ARG A 176 -6.51 10.08 9.85
CA ARG A 176 -7.69 10.22 8.98
C ARG A 176 -7.92 11.68 8.59
N LEU A 177 -7.93 12.57 9.59
CA LEU A 177 -8.09 14.01 9.38
C LEU A 177 -6.98 14.59 8.47
N GLU A 178 -5.74 14.12 8.62
CA GLU A 178 -4.63 14.52 7.74
C GLU A 178 -4.91 14.12 6.27
N ALA A 179 -5.33 12.88 6.02
CA ALA A 179 -5.70 12.42 4.68
C ALA A 179 -6.89 13.19 4.11
N GLU A 180 -7.96 13.37 4.91
CA GLU A 180 -9.15 14.11 4.50
C GLU A 180 -8.82 15.57 4.16
N THR A 181 -7.95 16.20 4.95
CA THR A 181 -7.48 17.58 4.69
C THR A 181 -6.66 17.65 3.40
N LEU A 182 -5.73 16.72 3.18
CA LEU A 182 -4.95 16.67 1.93
C LEU A 182 -5.84 16.51 0.70
N ALA A 183 -6.89 15.69 0.80
CA ALA A 183 -7.87 15.50 -0.26
C ALA A 183 -8.69 16.78 -0.52
N GLN A 184 -9.19 17.43 0.52
CA GLN A 184 -9.93 18.69 0.41
C GLN A 184 -9.09 19.83 -0.20
N MET A 185 -7.78 19.85 0.10
CA MET A 185 -6.86 20.83 -0.48
C MET A 185 -6.45 20.53 -1.92
N GLY A 186 -6.88 19.40 -2.50
CA GLY A 186 -6.49 18.97 -3.85
C GLY A 186 -5.01 18.65 -4.00
N ARG A 187 -4.32 18.27 -2.91
CA ARG A 187 -2.86 18.05 -2.89
C ARG A 187 -2.47 16.62 -3.28
N GLY A 188 -2.80 16.23 -4.51
CA GLY A 188 -2.37 14.95 -5.10
C GLY A 188 -3.04 13.70 -4.53
N LEU A 189 -3.90 13.84 -3.52
CA LEU A 189 -4.77 12.79 -3.01
C LEU A 189 -6.23 13.14 -3.34
N LYS A 190 -7.00 12.15 -3.77
CA LYS A 190 -8.46 12.19 -3.78
C LYS A 190 -8.97 11.09 -2.85
N LEU A 191 -10.09 11.39 -2.19
CA LEU A 191 -10.74 10.49 -1.27
C LEU A 191 -12.24 10.49 -1.54
N GLU A 192 -12.78 9.34 -1.87
CA GLU A 192 -14.19 9.17 -2.25
C GLU A 192 -14.82 8.05 -1.41
N THR A 193 -16.14 8.12 -1.18
CA THR A 193 -16.90 7.00 -0.62
C THR A 193 -17.54 6.23 -1.77
N VAL A 194 -17.31 4.91 -1.80
CA VAL A 194 -17.86 3.98 -2.79
C VAL A 194 -18.68 2.90 -2.10
N THR A 195 -19.64 2.32 -2.83
CA THR A 195 -20.45 1.19 -2.36
C THR A 195 -19.93 -0.10 -2.97
N LEU A 196 -19.58 -1.06 -2.13
CA LEU A 196 -19.11 -2.39 -2.53
C LEU A 196 -20.28 -3.28 -2.98
N LYS A 197 -20.00 -4.37 -3.71
CA LYS A 197 -21.05 -5.31 -4.17
C LYS A 197 -21.85 -5.94 -3.03
N ASN A 198 -21.27 -6.04 -1.83
CA ASN A 198 -21.95 -6.54 -0.63
C ASN A 198 -22.82 -5.47 0.07
N GLY A 199 -22.96 -4.27 -0.49
CA GLY A 199 -23.73 -3.16 0.05
C GLY A 199 -23.04 -2.34 1.14
N LYS A 200 -21.84 -2.75 1.59
CA LYS A 200 -21.03 -1.94 2.53
C LYS A 200 -20.39 -0.76 1.80
N THR A 201 -20.02 0.27 2.56
CA THR A 201 -19.30 1.43 2.06
C THR A 201 -17.80 1.35 2.35
N ALA A 202 -17.00 1.96 1.49
CA ALA A 202 -15.56 2.03 1.62
C ALA A 202 -15.02 3.39 1.20
N LYS A 203 -13.84 3.73 1.73
CA LYS A 203 -13.00 4.82 1.27
C LYS A 203 -12.11 4.36 0.13
N LEU A 204 -12.24 5.04 -1.01
CA LEU A 204 -11.35 4.92 -2.15
C LEU A 204 -10.33 6.06 -2.10
N TYR A 205 -9.08 5.68 -1.85
CA TYR A 205 -7.90 6.55 -1.90
C TYR A 205 -7.30 6.50 -3.29
N THR A 206 -7.14 7.64 -3.95
CA THR A 206 -6.47 7.70 -5.25
C THR A 206 -5.47 8.86 -5.33
N ALA A 207 -4.30 8.57 -5.89
CA ALA A 207 -3.32 9.56 -6.30
C ALA A 207 -2.81 9.15 -7.68
N ASP A 208 -2.73 10.11 -8.60
CA ASP A 208 -2.20 9.87 -9.95
C ASP A 208 -1.29 11.05 -10.34
N ILE A 209 -0.05 10.73 -10.69
CA ILE A 209 0.96 11.66 -11.18
C ILE A 209 1.12 11.42 -12.68
N GLY A 210 0.62 12.35 -13.50
CA GLY A 210 0.67 12.29 -14.97
C GLY A 210 2.07 12.34 -15.61
#